data_AF-A0A7S0JTF7-F1
#
_entry.id   AF-A0A7S0JTF7-F1
#
_cell.length_a   1.000
_cell.length_b   1.000
_cell.length_c   1.000
_cell.angle_alpha   90.00
_cell.angle_beta   90.00
_cell.angle_gamma   90.00
#
_symmetry.space_group_name_H-M   'P 1'
#
loop_
_entity.id
_entity.type
_entity.pdbx_description
1 polymer ?
#
loop_
_entity_poly.entity_id
_entity_poly.type
_entity_poly.pdbx_seq_one_letter_code
_entity_poly.pdbx_strand_id
1 'polypeptide(L)'
;ALEVFQFLDDRTRGVRNDFMLQNFASGARNSALAMELHERIARMHILFSLELSGTEAEGFQSNLNWRELNNALKTLVALYQDARDREPVSGWGSAALPLRSPCEGEIWSYRILMSAMGERSEEALLGIPEELCRDPDVEFALRACRVFAQRDWVGVQALLREGTLLQAAIVHRHLTAARRAALGDANEAHTGPKSRDINSGAIPLSTVAGWLAFPDAGSARPFVEEHGLIVRSL
;
A
#
# COMPACT_ATOMS: atom_id res chain seq x y z
N ALA A 1 15.39 -8.97 11.87
CA ALA A 1 14.62 -7.83 11.33
C ALA A 1 13.75 -7.15 12.39
N LEU A 2 13.01 -7.90 13.23
CA LEU A 2 12.11 -7.35 14.24
C LEU A 2 12.79 -6.41 15.26
N GLU A 3 13.95 -6.77 15.81
CA GLU A 3 14.69 -5.91 16.75
C GLU A 3 15.11 -4.57 16.11
N VAL A 4 15.54 -4.61 14.85
CA VAL A 4 15.91 -3.41 14.08
C VAL A 4 14.68 -2.53 13.85
N PHE A 5 13.54 -3.13 13.50
CA PHE A 5 12.27 -2.42 13.38
C PHE A 5 11.90 -1.72 14.69
N GLN A 6 11.91 -2.44 15.82
CA GLN A 6 11.55 -1.89 17.13
C GLN A 6 12.46 -0.72 17.51
N PHE A 7 13.76 -0.85 17.28
CA PHE A 7 14.72 0.24 17.53
C PHE A 7 14.44 1.46 16.65
N LEU A 8 14.26 1.26 15.33
CA LEU A 8 14.02 2.36 14.41
C LEU A 8 12.66 3.02 14.65
N ASP A 9 11.63 2.25 14.93
CA ASP A 9 10.29 2.75 15.25
C ASP A 9 10.30 3.62 16.52
N ASP A 10 11.00 3.19 17.58
CA ASP A 10 11.18 4.01 18.78
C ASP A 10 11.91 5.33 18.49
N ARG A 11 13.05 5.26 17.80
CA ARG A 11 13.88 6.44 17.51
C ARG A 11 13.18 7.41 16.57
N THR A 12 12.54 6.92 15.51
CA THR A 12 11.83 7.77 14.55
C THR A 12 10.57 8.38 15.16
N ARG A 13 9.87 7.68 16.07
CA ARG A 13 8.80 8.27 16.88
C ARG A 13 9.30 9.41 17.75
N GLY A 14 10.43 9.24 18.43
CA GLY A 14 11.08 10.31 19.21
C GLY A 14 11.36 11.56 18.37
N VAL A 15 11.99 11.39 17.21
CA VAL A 15 12.29 12.50 16.29
C VAL A 15 11.00 13.17 15.81
N ARG A 16 9.97 12.41 15.39
CA ARG A 16 8.67 12.98 14.99
C ARG A 16 8.04 13.83 16.10
N ASN A 17 8.10 13.37 17.34
CA ASN A 17 7.58 14.12 18.48
C ASN A 17 8.33 15.45 18.67
N ASP A 18 9.65 15.45 18.53
CA ASP A 18 10.46 16.67 18.60
C ASP A 18 10.07 17.67 17.51
N PHE A 19 9.78 17.20 16.28
CA PHE A 19 9.31 18.06 15.21
C PHE A 19 7.96 18.71 15.51
N MET A 20 7.04 17.96 16.11
CA MET A 20 5.74 18.46 16.53
C MET A 20 5.88 19.51 17.65
N LEU A 21 6.72 19.23 18.67
CA LEU A 21 6.96 20.14 19.80
C LEU A 21 7.56 21.47 19.35
N GLN A 22 8.45 21.44 18.35
CA GLN A 22 9.11 22.63 17.82
C GLN A 22 8.25 23.41 16.82
N ASN A 23 7.00 22.98 16.59
CA ASN A 23 6.04 23.59 15.66
C ASN A 23 6.62 23.80 14.25
N PHE A 24 7.43 22.85 13.76
CA PHE A 24 8.11 22.99 12.47
C PHE A 24 7.16 23.04 11.26
N ALA A 25 5.92 22.55 11.40
CA ALA A 25 4.89 22.70 10.38
C ALA A 25 4.55 24.18 10.11
N SER A 26 4.66 25.06 11.12
CA SER A 26 4.13 26.43 11.05
C SER A 26 5.16 27.53 10.74
N GLY A 27 6.47 27.25 10.69
CA GLY A 27 7.48 28.32 10.64
C GLY A 27 8.78 28.00 9.92
N ALA A 28 8.91 28.52 8.69
CA ALA A 28 10.10 28.85 7.90
C ALA A 28 11.44 28.12 8.21
N ARG A 29 11.96 27.45 7.16
CA ARG A 29 13.26 26.75 7.01
C ARG A 29 13.31 25.25 7.29
N ASN A 30 12.39 24.70 8.09
CA ASN A 30 12.42 23.27 8.44
C ASN A 30 11.25 22.43 7.87
N SER A 31 10.52 22.95 6.88
CA SER A 31 9.53 22.15 6.15
C SER A 31 10.17 21.13 5.21
N ALA A 32 11.27 21.46 4.52
CA ALA A 32 11.95 20.52 3.62
C ALA A 32 12.54 19.31 4.37
N LEU A 33 13.23 19.58 5.49
CA LEU A 33 13.77 18.53 6.35
C LEU A 33 12.67 17.69 7.00
N ALA A 34 11.59 18.33 7.45
CA ALA A 34 10.43 17.62 7.99
C ALA A 34 9.78 16.71 6.94
N MET A 35 9.61 17.19 5.70
CA MET A 35 9.11 16.40 4.57
C MET A 35 10.02 15.20 4.31
N GLU A 36 11.32 15.43 4.07
CA GLU A 36 12.27 14.35 3.77
C GLU A 36 12.27 13.28 4.88
N LEU A 37 12.30 13.70 6.14
CA LEU A 37 12.25 12.79 7.27
C LEU A 37 10.96 11.95 7.26
N HIS A 38 9.79 12.59 7.14
CA HIS A 38 8.52 11.87 7.17
C HIS A 38 8.35 10.97 5.95
N GLU A 39 8.84 11.37 4.77
CA GLU A 39 8.86 10.53 3.58
C GLU A 39 9.69 9.26 3.83
N ARG A 40 10.87 9.39 4.42
CA ARG A 40 11.73 8.24 4.77
C ARG A 40 11.09 7.34 5.82
N ILE A 41 10.43 7.91 6.82
CA ILE A 41 9.68 7.15 7.83
C ILE A 41 8.51 6.39 7.17
N ALA A 42 7.78 7.02 6.25
CA ALA A 42 6.71 6.36 5.51
C ALA A 42 7.26 5.17 4.70
N ARG A 43 8.33 5.36 3.92
CA ARG A 43 8.99 4.28 3.17
C ARG A 43 9.48 3.16 4.08
N MET A 44 10.05 3.50 5.24
CA MET A 44 10.50 2.55 6.25
C MET A 44 9.34 1.66 6.74
N HIS A 45 8.20 2.25 7.13
CA HIS A 45 7.05 1.46 7.57
C HIS A 45 6.53 0.53 6.48
N ILE A 46 6.51 0.96 5.20
CA ILE A 46 6.11 0.11 4.07
C ILE A 46 7.07 -1.08 3.91
N LEU A 47 8.39 -0.83 3.96
CA LEU A 47 9.40 -1.88 3.86
C LEU A 47 9.26 -2.92 4.98
N PHE A 48 9.09 -2.48 6.23
CA PHE A 48 8.90 -3.41 7.34
C PHE A 48 7.58 -4.16 7.28
N SER A 49 6.50 -3.56 6.75
CA SER A 49 5.27 -4.31 6.48
C SER A 49 5.49 -5.48 5.51
N LEU A 50 6.39 -5.33 4.54
CA LEU A 50 6.75 -6.41 3.61
C LEU A 50 7.67 -7.43 4.29
N GLU A 51 8.78 -6.96 4.87
CA GLU A 51 9.84 -7.81 5.46
C GLU A 51 9.36 -8.63 6.65
N LEU A 52 8.47 -8.07 7.48
CA LEU A 52 7.96 -8.71 8.69
C LEU A 52 6.59 -9.37 8.49
N SER A 53 6.10 -9.45 7.25
CA SER A 53 4.83 -10.09 6.95
C SER A 53 4.82 -11.55 7.43
N GLY A 54 3.83 -11.92 8.24
CA GLY A 54 3.70 -13.28 8.80
C GLY A 54 4.47 -13.53 10.10
N THR A 55 5.14 -12.52 10.66
CA THR A 55 5.88 -12.62 11.94
C THR A 55 5.09 -12.09 13.14
N GLU A 56 3.76 -12.02 13.05
CA GLU A 56 2.89 -11.52 14.13
C GLU A 56 3.03 -12.36 15.42
N ALA A 57 3.24 -13.68 15.29
CA ALA A 57 3.49 -14.57 16.43
C ALA A 57 4.82 -14.27 17.15
N GLU A 58 5.78 -13.65 16.45
CA GLU A 58 7.08 -13.25 16.99
C GLU A 58 7.03 -11.85 17.65
N GLY A 59 5.87 -11.17 17.58
CA GLY A 59 5.61 -9.90 18.24
C GLY A 59 5.52 -8.69 17.30
N PHE A 60 5.60 -8.88 15.97
CA PHE A 60 5.36 -7.79 15.04
C PHE A 60 3.89 -7.34 15.05
N GLN A 61 3.64 -6.07 15.36
CA GLN A 61 2.29 -5.51 15.39
C GLN A 61 1.95 -4.85 14.05
N SER A 62 1.60 -5.68 13.05
CA SER A 62 1.31 -5.23 11.67
C SER A 62 0.28 -4.09 11.62
N ASN A 63 -0.84 -4.20 12.34
CA ASN A 63 -1.87 -3.15 12.40
C ASN A 63 -1.35 -1.83 13.01
N LEU A 64 -0.45 -1.90 13.99
CA LEU A 64 0.19 -0.72 14.57
C LEU A 64 1.10 -0.05 13.54
N ASN A 65 1.92 -0.83 12.83
CA ASN A 65 2.81 -0.32 11.80
C ASN A 65 2.05 0.42 10.69
N TRP A 66 0.95 -0.17 10.21
CA TRP A 66 0.06 0.49 9.23
C TRP A 66 -0.56 1.77 9.76
N ARG A 67 -0.96 1.80 11.03
CA ARG A 67 -1.47 3.02 11.66
C ARG A 67 -0.41 4.12 11.72
N GLU A 68 0.84 3.79 12.05
CA GLU A 68 1.94 4.76 12.09
C GLU A 68 2.30 5.28 10.69
N LEU A 69 2.30 4.41 9.68
CA LEU A 69 2.41 4.84 8.28
C LEU A 69 1.31 5.84 7.92
N ASN A 70 0.05 5.53 8.21
CA ASN A 70 -1.08 6.43 7.92
C ASN A 70 -0.91 7.78 8.63
N ASN A 71 -0.42 7.79 9.87
CA ASN A 71 -0.13 9.03 10.58
C ASN A 71 0.97 9.84 9.88
N ALA A 72 2.07 9.19 9.46
CA ALA A 72 3.13 9.85 8.70
C ALA A 72 2.62 10.44 7.38
N LEU A 73 1.80 9.70 6.62
CA LEU A 73 1.20 10.19 5.36
C LEU A 73 0.25 11.36 5.57
N LYS A 74 -0.52 11.40 6.68
CA LYS A 74 -1.36 12.56 7.03
C LYS A 74 -0.50 13.80 7.31
N THR A 75 0.57 13.64 8.10
CA THR A 75 1.50 14.73 8.37
C THR A 75 2.14 15.25 7.09
N LEU A 76 2.56 14.37 6.19
CA LEU A 76 3.13 14.76 4.89
C LEU A 76 2.17 15.57 4.04
N VAL A 77 0.90 15.13 3.91
CA VAL A 77 -0.10 15.90 3.16
C VAL A 77 -0.31 17.30 3.75
N ALA A 78 -0.35 17.42 5.08
CA ALA A 78 -0.43 18.73 5.72
C ALA A 78 0.82 19.58 5.44
N LEU A 79 2.02 19.01 5.55
CA LEU A 79 3.27 19.71 5.23
C LEU A 79 3.31 20.19 3.78
N TYR A 80 2.86 19.37 2.83
CA TYR A 80 2.80 19.76 1.42
C TYR A 80 1.79 20.87 1.17
N GLN A 81 0.63 20.80 1.82
CA GLN A 81 -0.38 21.85 1.74
C GLN A 81 0.14 23.17 2.32
N ASP A 82 0.74 23.14 3.51
CA ASP A 82 1.35 24.31 4.14
C ASP A 82 2.46 24.91 3.26
N ALA A 83 3.21 24.08 2.53
CA ALA A 83 4.24 24.56 1.62
C ALA A 83 3.69 25.19 0.33
N ARG A 84 2.51 24.77 -0.14
CA ARG A 84 1.79 25.45 -1.23
C ARG A 84 1.21 26.79 -0.79
N ASP A 85 0.64 26.83 0.41
CA ASP A 85 -0.10 28.00 0.91
C ASP A 85 0.83 29.14 1.34
N ARG A 86 2.12 28.85 1.54
CA ARG A 86 3.13 29.88 1.82
C ARG A 86 3.40 30.72 0.58
N GLU A 87 3.30 32.04 0.75
CA GLU A 87 3.79 32.98 -0.27
C GLU A 87 5.26 32.71 -0.57
N PRO A 88 5.68 32.82 -1.84
CA PRO A 88 7.08 32.74 -2.20
C PRO A 88 7.89 33.73 -1.35
N VAL A 89 8.77 33.23 -0.48
CA VAL A 89 9.62 34.09 0.37
C VAL A 89 10.61 34.83 -0.52
N SER A 90 10.25 36.04 -0.95
CA SER A 90 11.13 36.95 -1.67
C SER A 90 12.30 37.35 -0.78
N GLY A 91 13.33 36.50 -0.72
CA GLY A 91 14.65 36.92 -0.28
C GLY A 91 15.19 37.96 -1.26
N TRP A 92 15.91 38.94 -0.73
CA TRP A 92 16.56 40.01 -1.50
C TRP A 92 17.27 39.45 -2.75
N GLY A 93 16.65 39.61 -3.92
CA GLY A 93 17.24 39.30 -5.22
C GLY A 93 17.05 37.89 -5.80
N SER A 94 16.25 36.99 -5.21
CA SER A 94 15.94 35.69 -5.83
C SER A 94 14.44 35.51 -6.01
N ALA A 95 14.00 35.11 -7.21
CA ALA A 95 12.65 34.63 -7.44
C ALA A 95 12.39 33.48 -6.46
N ALA A 96 11.48 33.70 -5.53
CA ALA A 96 11.12 32.69 -4.56
C ALA A 96 10.28 31.64 -5.29
N LEU A 97 10.74 30.39 -5.27
CA LEU A 97 9.96 29.27 -5.74
C LEU A 97 9.24 28.65 -4.54
N PRO A 98 7.96 28.25 -4.67
CA PRO A 98 7.28 27.50 -3.62
C PRO A 98 8.07 26.22 -3.34
N LEU A 99 8.22 25.87 -2.07
CA LEU A 99 8.89 24.62 -1.68
C LEU A 99 7.98 23.44 -2.09
N ARG A 100 8.45 22.62 -3.02
CA ARG A 100 7.74 21.40 -3.46
C ARG A 100 8.68 20.22 -3.29
N SER A 101 8.20 19.15 -2.64
CA SER A 101 8.95 17.90 -2.59
C SER A 101 8.80 17.16 -3.92
N PRO A 102 9.89 16.62 -4.50
CA PRO A 102 9.80 15.77 -5.68
C PRO A 102 9.12 14.42 -5.38
N CYS A 103 9.04 14.04 -4.09
CA CYS A 103 8.44 12.78 -3.64
C CYS A 103 6.93 12.89 -3.44
N GLU A 104 6.32 14.04 -3.73
CA GLU A 104 4.94 14.28 -3.36
C GLU A 104 3.97 13.31 -4.08
N GLY A 105 4.15 13.06 -5.38
CA GLY A 105 3.36 12.10 -6.15
C GLY A 105 3.42 10.68 -5.56
N GLU A 106 4.63 10.22 -5.25
CA GLU A 106 4.90 8.94 -4.58
C GLU A 106 4.13 8.81 -3.26
N ILE A 107 4.16 9.84 -2.41
CA ILE A 107 3.48 9.84 -1.11
C ILE A 107 1.96 9.85 -1.27
N TRP A 108 1.42 10.60 -2.23
CA TRP A 108 -0.01 10.56 -2.56
C TRP A 108 -0.44 9.19 -3.06
N SER A 109 0.39 8.55 -3.89
CA SER A 109 0.18 7.15 -4.30
C SER A 109 0.02 6.22 -3.10
N TYR A 110 0.93 6.26 -2.12
CA TYR A 110 0.82 5.43 -0.93
C TYR A 110 -0.46 5.71 -0.14
N ARG A 111 -0.82 6.99 0.02
CA ARG A 111 -2.04 7.38 0.73
C ARG A 111 -3.30 6.86 0.03
N ILE A 112 -3.36 6.95 -1.30
CA ILE A 112 -4.49 6.46 -2.10
C ILE A 112 -4.59 4.93 -1.99
N LEU A 113 -3.46 4.22 -2.15
CA LEU A 113 -3.41 2.76 -2.00
C LEU A 113 -3.87 2.32 -0.60
N MET A 114 -3.45 3.03 0.45
CA MET A 114 -3.90 2.76 1.82
C MET A 114 -5.40 2.99 2.04
N SER A 115 -6.04 3.88 1.28
CA SER A 115 -7.49 4.08 1.35
C SER A 115 -8.27 2.97 0.65
N ALA A 116 -7.75 2.47 -0.48
CA ALA A 116 -8.33 1.33 -1.18
C ALA A 116 -8.39 0.05 -0.31
N MET A 117 -7.58 0.00 0.75
CA MET A 117 -7.50 -1.08 1.75
C MET A 117 -8.70 -1.18 2.69
N GLY A 118 -9.70 -0.31 2.57
CA GLY A 118 -10.88 -0.30 3.44
C GLY A 118 -10.60 0.25 4.84
N GLU A 119 -9.39 0.75 5.10
CA GLU A 119 -9.02 1.34 6.39
C GLU A 119 -9.47 2.80 6.54
N ARG A 120 -9.89 3.48 5.45
CA ARG A 120 -10.53 4.81 5.48
C ARG A 120 -11.43 5.14 4.27
N SER A 121 -12.41 5.99 4.60
CA SER A 121 -13.29 6.84 3.77
C SER A 121 -12.62 7.46 2.53
N GLU A 122 -13.42 7.66 1.48
CA GLU A 122 -13.11 8.35 0.21
C GLU A 122 -12.41 9.72 0.40
N GLU A 123 -12.35 10.25 1.62
CA GLU A 123 -11.51 11.37 2.08
C GLU A 123 -10.06 11.36 1.63
N ALA A 124 -9.44 10.19 1.39
CA ALA A 124 -8.08 10.16 0.86
C ALA A 124 -7.99 10.53 -0.62
N LEU A 125 -9.09 10.39 -1.37
CA LEU A 125 -9.24 10.86 -2.75
C LEU A 125 -9.64 12.34 -2.79
N LEU A 126 -10.26 12.84 -1.72
CA LEU A 126 -10.56 14.26 -1.57
C LEU A 126 -9.27 15.05 -1.31
N GLY A 127 -9.03 16.07 -2.15
CA GLY A 127 -7.91 16.98 -1.98
C GLY A 127 -6.61 16.55 -2.65
N ILE A 128 -6.64 15.61 -3.61
CA ILE A 128 -5.50 15.41 -4.52
C ILE A 128 -5.27 16.75 -5.26
N PRO A 129 -4.07 17.34 -5.15
CA PRO A 129 -3.70 18.56 -5.87
C PRO A 129 -3.81 18.36 -7.38
N GLU A 130 -4.34 19.37 -8.10
CA GLU A 130 -4.57 19.28 -9.55
C GLU A 130 -3.28 18.96 -10.31
N GLU A 131 -2.15 19.49 -9.86
CA GLU A 131 -0.86 19.23 -10.50
C GLU A 131 -0.40 17.77 -10.41
N LEU A 132 -0.91 17.01 -9.44
CA LEU A 132 -0.57 15.60 -9.24
C LEU A 132 -1.54 14.65 -9.95
N CYS A 133 -2.62 15.15 -10.54
CA CYS A 133 -3.57 14.30 -11.26
C CYS A 133 -2.95 13.57 -12.45
N ARG A 134 -1.82 14.06 -12.99
CA ARG A 134 -1.04 13.45 -14.07
C ARG A 134 0.28 12.83 -13.59
N ASP A 135 0.49 12.79 -12.28
CA ASP A 135 1.67 12.15 -11.72
C ASP A 135 1.56 10.62 -11.90
N PRO A 136 2.59 9.94 -12.43
CA PRO A 136 2.51 8.53 -12.75
C PRO A 136 2.24 7.63 -11.53
N ASP A 137 2.74 8.02 -10.36
CA ASP A 137 2.48 7.26 -9.13
C ASP A 137 1.02 7.41 -8.71
N VAL A 138 0.46 8.62 -8.81
CA VAL A 138 -0.95 8.88 -8.50
C VAL A 138 -1.87 8.16 -9.49
N GLU A 139 -1.55 8.17 -10.79
CA GLU A 139 -2.30 7.41 -11.80
C GLU A 139 -2.27 5.91 -11.52
N PHE A 140 -1.11 5.36 -11.13
CA PHE A 140 -0.98 3.97 -10.71
C PHE A 140 -1.92 3.66 -9.53
N ALA A 141 -1.92 4.49 -8.50
CA ALA A 141 -2.74 4.27 -7.31
C ALA A 141 -4.24 4.38 -7.58
N LEU A 142 -4.66 5.33 -8.42
CA LEU A 142 -6.07 5.45 -8.86
C LEU A 142 -6.51 4.25 -9.69
N ARG A 143 -5.63 3.73 -10.56
CA ARG A 143 -5.88 2.47 -11.28
C ARG A 143 -6.04 1.31 -10.30
N ALA A 144 -5.21 1.24 -9.28
CA ALA A 144 -5.30 0.20 -8.25
C ALA A 144 -6.65 0.23 -7.50
N CYS A 145 -7.15 1.41 -7.14
CA CYS A 145 -8.50 1.55 -6.55
C CYS A 145 -9.58 0.90 -7.43
N ARG A 146 -9.55 1.13 -8.74
CA ARG A 146 -10.53 0.55 -9.69
C ARG A 146 -10.41 -0.97 -9.78
N VAL A 147 -9.18 -1.47 -9.89
CA VAL A 147 -8.88 -2.91 -9.94
C VAL A 147 -9.41 -3.62 -8.69
N PHE A 148 -9.16 -3.06 -7.50
CA PHE A 148 -9.67 -3.61 -6.25
C PHE A 148 -11.19 -3.56 -6.16
N ALA A 149 -11.82 -2.43 -6.52
CA ALA A 149 -13.27 -2.27 -6.51
C ALA A 149 -13.97 -3.27 -7.46
N GLN A 150 -13.35 -3.58 -8.60
CA GLN A 150 -13.87 -4.51 -9.59
C GLN A 150 -13.57 -5.99 -9.27
N ARG A 151 -12.83 -6.27 -8.19
CA ARG A 151 -12.31 -7.62 -7.87
C ARG A 151 -11.51 -8.22 -9.05
N ASP A 152 -10.83 -7.38 -9.82
CA ASP A 152 -10.06 -7.80 -10.98
C ASP A 152 -8.72 -8.42 -10.55
N TRP A 153 -8.73 -9.74 -10.39
CA TRP A 153 -7.54 -10.50 -9.99
C TRP A 153 -6.37 -10.41 -10.98
N VAL A 154 -6.66 -10.36 -12.28
CA VAL A 154 -5.61 -10.22 -13.31
C VAL A 154 -4.98 -8.84 -13.20
N GLY A 155 -5.80 -7.81 -12.99
CA GLY A 155 -5.37 -6.46 -12.67
C GLY A 155 -4.49 -6.41 -11.41
N VAL A 156 -4.87 -7.10 -10.33
CA VAL A 156 -4.05 -7.15 -9.09
C VAL A 156 -2.65 -7.73 -9.37
N GLN A 157 -2.57 -8.79 -10.17
CA GLN A 157 -1.28 -9.34 -10.57
C GLN A 157 -0.47 -8.38 -11.45
N ALA A 158 -1.12 -7.64 -12.34
CA ALA A 158 -0.46 -6.61 -13.15
C ALA A 158 0.12 -5.49 -12.27
N LEU A 159 -0.65 -5.00 -11.29
CA LEU A 159 -0.19 -4.00 -10.32
C LEU A 159 1.06 -4.45 -9.55
N LEU A 160 1.12 -5.71 -9.12
CA LEU A 160 2.27 -6.27 -8.42
C LEU A 160 3.54 -6.35 -9.30
N ARG A 161 3.39 -6.50 -10.62
CA ARG A 161 4.51 -6.56 -11.57
C ARG A 161 4.99 -5.18 -12.03
N GLU A 162 4.06 -4.24 -12.16
CA GLU A 162 4.32 -2.91 -12.73
C GLU A 162 4.67 -1.85 -11.69
N GLY A 163 4.17 -1.99 -10.45
CA GLY A 163 4.39 -1.01 -9.40
C GLY A 163 5.84 -0.98 -8.91
N THR A 164 6.23 0.15 -8.33
CA THR A 164 7.47 0.22 -7.55
C THR A 164 7.44 -0.78 -6.39
N LEU A 165 8.60 -1.13 -5.84
CA LEU A 165 8.68 -2.06 -4.71
C LEU A 165 7.74 -1.67 -3.55
N LEU A 166 7.65 -0.38 -3.24
CA LEU A 166 6.84 0.11 -2.12
C LEU A 166 5.34 0.16 -2.46
N GLN A 167 4.98 0.53 -3.69
CA GLN A 167 3.59 0.38 -4.16
C GLN A 167 3.16 -1.09 -4.12
N ALA A 168 4.00 -1.99 -4.65
CA ALA A 168 3.75 -3.43 -4.64
C ALA A 168 3.68 -4.00 -3.22
N ALA A 169 4.48 -3.49 -2.27
CA ALA A 169 4.40 -3.87 -0.86
C ALA A 169 3.04 -3.49 -0.22
N ILE A 170 2.48 -2.32 -0.56
CA ILE A 170 1.14 -1.94 -0.09
C ILE A 170 0.08 -2.81 -0.76
N VAL A 171 0.17 -3.02 -2.08
CA VAL A 171 -0.73 -3.93 -2.82
C VAL A 171 -0.68 -5.36 -2.29
N HIS A 172 0.51 -5.84 -1.88
CA HIS A 172 0.72 -7.18 -1.33
C HIS A 172 -0.17 -7.45 -0.11
N ARG A 173 -0.51 -6.43 0.68
CA ARG A 173 -1.44 -6.57 1.80
C ARG A 173 -2.83 -7.04 1.36
N HIS A 174 -3.27 -6.70 0.15
CA HIS A 174 -4.54 -7.18 -0.42
C HIS A 174 -4.45 -8.58 -1.02
N LEU A 175 -3.25 -9.12 -1.22
CA LEU A 175 -3.04 -10.32 -2.02
C LEU A 175 -3.85 -11.51 -1.51
N THR A 176 -3.90 -11.72 -0.20
CA THR A 176 -4.67 -12.80 0.43
C THR A 176 -6.17 -12.67 0.15
N ALA A 177 -6.73 -11.47 0.34
CA ALA A 177 -8.15 -11.22 0.10
C ALA A 177 -8.51 -11.35 -1.40
N ALA A 178 -7.64 -10.84 -2.28
CA ALA A 178 -7.82 -10.93 -3.72
C ALA A 178 -7.73 -12.38 -4.23
N ARG A 179 -6.76 -13.17 -3.74
CA ARG A 179 -6.65 -14.61 -4.01
C ARG A 179 -7.89 -15.37 -3.55
N ARG A 180 -8.41 -15.03 -2.38
CA ARG A 180 -9.63 -15.65 -1.83
C ARG A 180 -10.84 -15.37 -2.71
N ALA A 181 -11.02 -14.11 -3.11
CA ALA A 181 -12.11 -13.72 -4.00
C ALA A 181 -12.02 -14.45 -5.34
N ALA A 182 -10.83 -14.46 -5.95
CA ALA A 182 -10.57 -15.14 -7.22
C ALA A 182 -10.81 -16.66 -7.14
N LEU A 183 -10.41 -17.30 -6.03
CA LEU A 183 -10.67 -18.72 -5.79
C LEU A 183 -12.17 -19.00 -5.69
N GLY A 184 -12.92 -18.13 -5.00
CA GLY A 184 -14.38 -18.21 -4.90
C GLY A 184 -15.06 -18.09 -6.26
N ASP A 185 -14.67 -17.08 -7.06
CA ASP A 185 -15.24 -16.83 -8.38
C ASP A 185 -14.92 -17.99 -9.35
N ALA A 186 -13.71 -18.54 -9.30
CA ALA A 186 -13.32 -19.72 -10.07
C ALA A 186 -14.12 -20.97 -9.66
N ASN A 187 -14.33 -21.16 -8.36
CA ASN A 187 -15.12 -22.28 -7.86
C ASN A 187 -16.59 -22.18 -8.27
N GLU A 188 -17.19 -20.99 -8.19
CA GLU A 188 -18.58 -20.75 -8.63
C GLU A 188 -18.72 -20.98 -10.14
N ALA A 189 -17.78 -20.50 -10.95
CA ALA A 189 -17.79 -20.72 -12.39
C ALA A 189 -17.69 -22.21 -12.76
N HIS A 190 -16.90 -22.99 -12.01
CA HIS A 190 -16.70 -24.43 -12.25
C HIS A 190 -17.86 -25.30 -11.76
N THR A 191 -18.51 -24.92 -10.65
CA THR A 191 -19.58 -25.71 -9.99
C THR A 191 -21.00 -25.20 -10.28
N GLY A 192 -21.13 -24.05 -10.95
CA GLY A 192 -22.41 -23.39 -11.18
C GLY A 192 -23.35 -24.13 -12.14
N PRO A 193 -24.64 -23.73 -12.19
CA PRO A 193 -25.68 -24.42 -12.99
C PRO A 193 -25.43 -24.46 -14.51
N LYS A 194 -24.52 -23.60 -15.00
CA LYS A 194 -24.09 -23.53 -16.40
C LYS A 194 -22.96 -24.51 -16.73
N SER A 195 -22.33 -25.11 -15.72
CA SER A 195 -21.35 -26.19 -15.87
C SER A 195 -22.09 -27.45 -16.32
N ARG A 196 -22.31 -27.55 -17.63
CA ARG A 196 -23.09 -28.61 -18.29
C ARG A 196 -22.36 -29.95 -18.36
N ASP A 197 -21.12 -30.02 -17.87
CA ASP A 197 -20.39 -31.27 -17.83
C ASP A 197 -20.71 -32.04 -16.54
N ILE A 198 -21.44 -33.13 -16.71
CA ILE A 198 -21.57 -34.25 -15.76
C ILE A 198 -20.19 -34.82 -15.35
N ASN A 199 -19.14 -34.48 -16.10
CA ASN A 199 -17.72 -34.77 -15.85
C ASN A 199 -16.92 -33.51 -15.47
N SER A 200 -17.50 -32.52 -14.75
CA SER A 200 -16.77 -31.37 -14.19
C SER A 200 -15.74 -31.87 -13.16
N GLY A 201 -14.64 -32.40 -13.69
CA GLY A 201 -13.63 -33.12 -12.95
C GLY A 201 -12.90 -32.22 -11.97
N ALA A 202 -12.14 -32.85 -11.07
CA ALA A 202 -11.22 -32.13 -10.21
C ALA A 202 -10.28 -31.26 -11.04
N ILE A 203 -10.12 -30.00 -10.67
CA ILE A 203 -9.16 -29.10 -11.29
C ILE A 203 -7.76 -29.46 -10.75
N PRO A 204 -6.74 -29.66 -11.61
CA PRO A 204 -5.38 -29.84 -11.15
C PRO A 204 -4.92 -28.67 -10.27
N LEU A 205 -4.32 -28.98 -9.13
CA LEU A 205 -3.84 -27.94 -8.20
C LEU A 205 -2.78 -27.03 -8.82
N SER A 206 -1.99 -27.54 -9.78
CA SER A 206 -1.04 -26.73 -10.56
C SER A 206 -1.73 -25.63 -11.38
N THR A 207 -2.92 -25.90 -11.91
CA THR A 207 -3.73 -24.92 -12.64
C THR A 207 -4.20 -23.81 -11.70
N VAL A 208 -4.71 -24.18 -10.51
CA VAL A 208 -5.13 -23.21 -9.48
C VAL A 208 -3.95 -22.38 -8.98
N ALA A 209 -2.77 -23.01 -8.78
CA ALA A 209 -1.54 -22.32 -8.42
C ALA A 209 -1.15 -21.27 -9.48
N GLY A 210 -1.22 -21.63 -10.77
CA GLY A 210 -0.98 -20.71 -11.87
C GLY A 210 -1.97 -19.56 -11.91
N TRP A 211 -3.27 -19.83 -11.74
CA TRP A 211 -4.30 -18.79 -11.68
C TRP A 211 -4.04 -17.80 -10.54
N LEU A 212 -3.79 -18.30 -9.34
CA LEU A 212 -3.64 -17.49 -8.12
C LEU A 212 -2.19 -17.00 -7.88
N ALA A 213 -1.33 -17.13 -8.89
CA ALA A 213 0.07 -16.70 -8.87
C ALA A 213 0.82 -17.24 -7.62
N PHE A 214 0.63 -18.51 -7.30
CA PHE A 214 1.51 -19.24 -6.39
C PHE A 214 2.71 -19.77 -7.17
N PRO A 215 3.90 -19.90 -6.55
CA PRO A 215 5.09 -20.42 -7.22
C PRO A 215 4.89 -21.85 -7.74
N ASP A 216 4.15 -22.67 -7.00
CA ASP A 216 3.94 -24.08 -7.28
C ASP A 216 2.67 -24.61 -6.58
N ALA A 217 2.29 -25.84 -6.92
CA ALA A 217 1.13 -26.50 -6.34
C ALA A 217 1.26 -26.72 -4.82
N GLY A 218 2.44 -27.06 -4.31
CA GLY A 218 2.70 -27.24 -2.89
C GLY A 218 2.47 -25.95 -2.10
N SER A 219 2.92 -24.81 -2.63
CA SER A 219 2.68 -23.49 -2.06
C SER A 219 1.20 -23.06 -2.08
N ALA A 220 0.43 -23.52 -3.08
CA ALA A 220 -1.00 -23.22 -3.19
C ALA A 220 -1.88 -24.10 -2.29
N ARG A 221 -1.44 -25.33 -1.96
CA ARG A 221 -2.25 -26.32 -1.23
C ARG A 221 -2.79 -25.80 0.11
N PRO A 222 -1.97 -25.25 1.03
CA PRO A 222 -2.46 -24.81 2.33
C PRO A 222 -3.55 -23.75 2.18
N PHE A 223 -3.35 -22.82 1.23
CA PHE A 223 -4.33 -21.77 0.94
C PHE A 223 -5.65 -22.37 0.46
N VAL A 224 -5.63 -23.30 -0.49
CA VAL A 224 -6.85 -23.93 -1.02
C VAL A 224 -7.59 -24.75 0.06
N GLU A 225 -6.86 -25.50 0.88
CA GLU A 225 -7.41 -26.31 1.97
C GLU A 225 -8.01 -25.46 3.10
N GLU A 226 -7.35 -24.36 3.48
CA GLU A 226 -7.86 -23.38 4.45
C GLU A 226 -9.20 -22.76 3.99
N HIS A 227 -9.39 -22.64 2.69
CA HIS A 227 -10.63 -22.13 2.08
C HIS A 227 -11.69 -23.22 1.85
N GLY A 228 -11.53 -24.41 2.45
CA GLY A 228 -12.54 -25.46 2.51
C GLY A 228 -12.65 -26.33 1.26
N LEU A 229 -11.71 -26.22 0.31
CA LEU A 229 -11.67 -27.06 -0.88
C LEU A 229 -10.81 -28.31 -0.64
N ILE A 230 -11.28 -29.46 -1.13
CA ILE A 230 -10.60 -30.75 -0.94
C ILE A 230 -9.51 -30.92 -2.00
N VAL A 231 -8.26 -31.02 -1.56
CA VAL A 231 -7.12 -31.34 -2.43
C VAL A 231 -6.74 -32.81 -2.29
N ARG A 232 -7.05 -33.62 -3.30
CA ARG A 232 -6.68 -35.05 -3.33
C ARG A 232 -5.24 -35.21 -3.81
N SER A 233 -4.43 -36.00 -3.11
CA SER A 233 -3.20 -36.56 -3.67
C SER A 233 -3.56 -37.64 -4.69
N LEU A 234 -3.01 -37.54 -5.89
CA LEU A 234 -3.05 -38.63 -6.88
C LEU A 234 -2.26 -39.83 -6.39
#